data_AF-A0A1S0TK58-F1
#
_entry.id   AF-A0A1S0TK58-F1
#
_cell.length_a   1.000
_cell.length_b   1.000
_cell.length_c   1.000
_cell.angle_alpha   90.00
_cell.angle_beta   90.00
_cell.angle_gamma   90.00
#
_symmetry.space_group_name_H-M   'P 1'
#
loop_
_entity.id
_entity.type
_entity.pdbx_description
1 polymer ?
#
loop_
_entity_poly.entity_id
_entity_poly.type
_entity_poly.pdbx_seq_one_letter_code
_entity_poly.pdbx_strand_id
1 'polypeptide(L)'
;MPVTRLKVRWIRSDEDGLTFEFCALTLNLDTSWIYDIVDALLKERNIYHDNAIKDETIIAGMERRLELLGKKVEEMDNYRRNLSNTLISKFVAIQNRKTSS
;
A
#
# COMPACT_ATOMS: atom_id res chain seq x y z
N MET A 1 6.23 -2.85 48.99
CA MET A 1 5.31 -1.87 48.40
C MET A 1 3.91 -2.47 48.38
N PRO A 2 2.83 -1.72 48.68
CA PRO A 2 1.49 -2.27 48.65
C PRO A 2 1.08 -2.60 47.21
N VAL A 3 0.62 -3.82 46.98
CA VAL A 3 0.06 -4.25 45.68
C VAL A 3 -1.38 -3.77 45.62
N THR A 4 -1.67 -2.86 44.70
CA THR A 4 -3.05 -2.39 44.49
C THR A 4 -3.79 -3.42 43.66
N ARG A 5 -4.86 -3.97 44.21
CA ARG A 5 -5.72 -4.94 43.52
C ARG A 5 -6.86 -4.20 42.81
N LEU A 6 -6.83 -4.19 41.49
CA LEU A 6 -7.93 -3.67 40.67
C LEU A 6 -8.80 -4.84 40.19
N LYS A 7 -10.11 -4.74 40.37
CA LYS A 7 -11.06 -5.69 39.77
C LYS A 7 -11.71 -5.04 38.56
N VAL A 8 -11.47 -5.60 37.38
CA VAL A 8 -12.15 -5.21 36.14
C VAL A 8 -13.24 -6.24 35.88
N ARG A 9 -14.47 -5.77 35.69
CA ARG A 9 -15.63 -6.60 35.40
C ARG A 9 -16.21 -6.18 34.07
N TRP A 10 -16.41 -7.13 33.18
CA TRP A 10 -17.11 -6.91 31.92
C TRP A 10 -18.55 -7.39 32.09
N ILE A 11 -19.45 -6.43 31.97
CA ILE A 11 -20.89 -6.63 32.09
C ILE A 11 -21.48 -6.39 30.71
N ARG A 12 -22.33 -7.30 30.26
CA ARG A 12 -23.07 -7.19 29.00
C ARG A 12 -24.56 -7.19 29.30
N SER A 13 -25.30 -6.34 28.60
CA SER A 13 -26.76 -6.37 28.60
C SER A 13 -27.28 -7.29 27.50
N ASP A 14 -28.36 -8.01 27.77
CA ASP A 14 -29.13 -8.71 26.74
C ASP A 14 -30.15 -7.79 26.04
N GLU A 15 -30.93 -8.36 25.13
CA GLU A 15 -31.94 -7.65 24.34
C GLU A 15 -33.11 -7.14 25.20
N ASP A 16 -33.34 -7.75 26.36
CA ASP A 16 -34.39 -7.40 27.34
C ASP A 16 -33.89 -6.42 28.41
N GLY A 17 -32.61 -6.01 28.35
CA GLY A 17 -32.00 -5.06 29.27
C GLY A 17 -31.48 -5.67 30.58
N LEU A 18 -31.48 -6.99 30.72
CA LEU A 18 -30.86 -7.68 31.85
C LEU A 18 -29.34 -7.68 31.67
N THR A 19 -28.62 -7.33 32.74
CA THR A 19 -27.16 -7.28 32.74
C THR A 19 -26.57 -8.52 33.37
N PHE A 20 -25.59 -9.12 32.70
CA PHE A 20 -24.86 -10.28 33.20
C PHE A 20 -23.36 -10.00 33.16
N GLU A 21 -22.67 -10.35 34.25
CA GLU A 21 -21.22 -10.35 34.32
C GLU A 21 -20.70 -11.61 33.62
N PHE A 22 -19.99 -11.43 32.50
CA PHE A 22 -19.48 -12.58 31.73
C PHE A 22 -17.99 -12.81 31.93
N CYS A 23 -17.25 -11.81 32.42
CA CYS A 23 -15.83 -11.94 32.72
C CYS A 23 -15.42 -11.01 33.86
N ALA A 24 -14.62 -11.54 34.78
CA ALA A 24 -14.00 -10.79 35.86
C ALA A 24 -12.49 -11.04 35.86
N LEU A 25 -11.70 -9.97 35.80
CA LEU A 25 -10.25 -10.04 35.90
C LEU A 25 -9.79 -9.29 37.16
N THR A 26 -8.99 -9.95 37.98
CA THR A 26 -8.30 -9.27 39.09
C THR A 26 -6.87 -9.00 38.68
N LEU A 27 -6.54 -7.71 38.53
CA LEU A 27 -5.20 -7.25 38.21
C LEU A 27 -4.46 -6.93 39.51
N ASN A 28 -3.30 -7.55 39.68
CA ASN A 28 -2.33 -7.16 40.69
C ASN A 28 -1.38 -6.16 40.04
N LEU A 29 -1.64 -4.87 40.26
CA LEU A 29 -0.86 -3.83 39.62
C LEU A 29 0.41 -3.59 40.45
N ASP A 30 1.57 -3.90 39.86
CA ASP A 30 2.80 -3.17 40.19
C ASP A 30 2.82 -1.84 39.39
N THR A 31 3.79 -0.97 39.55
CA THR A 31 3.88 0.26 38.74
C THR A 31 4.74 0.10 37.49
N SER A 32 5.36 -1.06 37.28
CA SER A 32 6.29 -1.33 36.17
C SER A 32 5.58 -1.64 34.85
N TRP A 33 4.43 -2.33 34.88
CA TRP A 33 3.71 -2.72 33.65
C TRP A 33 3.33 -1.54 32.74
N ILE A 34 3.11 -0.33 33.30
CA ILE A 34 2.82 0.86 32.51
C ILE A 34 4.00 1.20 31.60
N TYR A 35 5.23 1.08 32.09
CA TYR A 35 6.42 1.34 31.30
C TYR A 35 6.58 0.31 30.17
N ASP A 36 6.27 -0.96 30.44
CA ASP A 36 6.32 -2.01 29.41
C ASP A 36 5.28 -1.77 28.31
N ILE A 37 4.07 -1.34 28.66
CA ILE A 37 3.03 -0.96 27.68
C ILE A 37 3.48 0.25 26.86
N VAL A 38 4.01 1.30 27.51
CA VAL A 38 4.47 2.50 26.80
C VAL A 38 5.62 2.15 25.85
N ASP A 39 6.58 1.34 26.27
CA ASP A 39 7.67 0.88 25.41
C ASP A 39 7.17 0.05 24.23
N ALA A 40 6.22 -0.87 24.45
CA ALA A 40 5.61 -1.65 23.38
C ALA A 40 4.89 -0.77 22.35
N LEU A 41 4.11 0.21 22.81
CA LEU A 41 3.40 1.15 21.93
C LEU A 41 4.38 2.05 21.14
N LEU A 42 5.48 2.48 21.77
CA LEU A 42 6.51 3.27 21.09
C LEU A 42 7.23 2.46 20.01
N LYS A 43 7.54 1.19 20.29
CA LYS A 43 8.11 0.26 19.31
C LYS A 43 7.19 0.03 18.12
N GLU A 44 5.91 -0.24 18.39
CA GLU A 44 4.91 -0.47 17.34
C GLU A 44 4.73 0.78 16.46
N ARG A 45 4.65 1.96 17.08
CA ARG A 45 4.59 3.24 16.35
C ARG A 45 5.80 3.42 15.42
N ASN A 46 7.01 3.15 15.91
CA ASN A 46 8.23 3.31 15.11
C ASN A 46 8.24 2.34 13.92
N ILE A 47 7.85 1.07 14.13
CA ILE A 47 7.73 0.09 13.05
C ILE A 47 6.72 0.54 11.99
N TYR A 48 5.56 1.05 12.43
CA TYR A 48 4.54 1.56 11.51
C TYR A 48 5.07 2.74 10.68
N HIS A 49 5.79 3.67 11.32
CA HIS A 49 6.37 4.82 10.63
C HIS A 49 7.44 4.41 9.61
N ASP A 50 8.35 3.51 10.00
CA ASP A 50 9.39 2.99 9.11
C ASP A 50 8.80 2.26 7.90
N ASN A 51 7.72 1.50 8.11
CA ASN A 51 7.00 0.83 7.03
C ASN A 51 6.31 1.84 6.10
N ALA A 52 5.68 2.89 6.63
CA ALA A 52 5.05 3.92 5.82
C ALA A 52 6.07 4.63 4.90
N ILE A 53 7.28 4.94 5.40
CA ILE A 53 8.36 5.54 4.59
C ILE A 53 8.83 4.57 3.49
N LYS A 54 8.96 3.27 3.81
CA LYS A 54 9.31 2.24 2.82
C LYS A 54 8.25 2.11 1.74
N ASP A 55 6.97 2.12 2.12
CA ASP A 55 5.88 2.01 1.18
C ASP A 55 5.82 3.22 0.24
N GLU A 56 6.00 4.44 0.77
CA GLU A 56 6.05 5.66 -0.03
C GLU A 56 7.21 5.65 -1.03
N THR A 57 8.40 5.20 -0.62
CA THR A 57 9.55 5.07 -1.53
C THR A 57 9.34 4.01 -2.61
N ILE A 58 8.67 2.90 -2.30
CA ILE A 58 8.29 1.88 -3.28
C ILE A 58 7.28 2.45 -4.30
N ILE A 59 6.25 3.15 -3.82
CA ILE A 59 5.22 3.77 -4.68
C ILE A 59 5.86 4.77 -5.64
N ALA A 60 6.68 5.70 -5.14
CA ALA A 60 7.39 6.66 -5.98
C ALA A 60 8.30 5.98 -7.04
N GLY A 61 8.93 4.87 -6.66
CA GLY A 61 9.71 4.04 -7.59
C GLY A 61 8.85 3.41 -8.69
N MET A 62 7.65 2.92 -8.34
CA MET A 62 6.70 2.35 -9.30
C MET A 62 6.14 3.41 -10.25
N GLU A 63 5.76 4.58 -9.73
CA GLU A 63 5.27 5.71 -10.54
C GLU A 63 6.31 6.14 -11.58
N ARG A 64 7.57 6.28 -11.16
CA ARG A 64 8.67 6.59 -12.09
C ARG A 64 8.84 5.53 -13.17
N ARG A 65 8.72 4.24 -12.82
CA ARG A 65 8.82 3.15 -13.80
C ARG A 65 7.66 3.15 -14.79
N LEU A 66 6.45 3.47 -14.33
CA LEU A 66 5.28 3.63 -15.19
C LEU A 66 5.43 4.81 -16.14
N GLU A 67 5.93 5.95 -15.66
CA GLU A 67 6.20 7.12 -16.52
C GLU A 67 7.20 6.79 -17.63
N LEU A 68 8.31 6.12 -17.28
CA LEU A 68 9.32 5.69 -18.25
C LEU A 68 8.76 4.66 -19.24
N LEU A 69 7.89 3.76 -18.79
CA LEU A 69 7.23 2.80 -19.66
C LEU A 69 6.30 3.51 -20.65
N GLY A 70 5.52 4.49 -20.19
CA GLY A 70 4.65 5.30 -21.04
C GLY A 70 5.42 5.99 -22.17
N LYS A 71 6.56 6.62 -21.84
CA LYS A 71 7.45 7.23 -22.84
C LYS A 71 7.94 6.23 -23.88
N LYS A 72 8.38 5.03 -23.45
CA LYS A 72 8.82 3.98 -24.38
C LYS A 72 7.71 3.48 -25.29
N VAL A 73 6.48 3.39 -24.79
CA VAL A 73 5.32 2.98 -25.60
C VAL A 73 5.04 4.03 -26.68
N GLU A 74 5.10 5.31 -26.34
CA GLU A 74 4.92 6.41 -27.30
C GLU A 74 6.02 6.41 -28.38
N GLU A 75 7.28 6.25 -27.99
CA GLU A 75 8.41 6.10 -28.93
C GLU A 75 8.20 4.92 -29.89
N MET A 76 7.75 3.78 -29.36
CA MET A 76 7.52 2.58 -30.16
C MET A 76 6.35 2.74 -31.12
N ASP A 77 5.28 3.44 -30.73
CA ASP A 77 4.16 3.72 -31.62
C ASP A 77 4.56 4.71 -32.74
N ASN A 78 5.34 5.73 -32.41
CA ASN A 78 5.91 6.64 -33.40
C ASN A 78 6.81 5.90 -34.39
N TYR A 79 7.68 5.01 -33.90
CA TYR A 79 8.51 4.17 -34.75
C TYR A 79 7.67 3.29 -35.68
N ARG A 80 6.66 2.60 -35.15
CA ARG A 80 5.73 1.76 -35.91
C ARG A 80 5.02 2.56 -37.01
N ARG A 81 4.52 3.76 -36.69
CA ARG A 81 3.83 4.63 -37.64
C ARG A 81 4.76 5.08 -38.77
N ASN A 82 5.96 5.51 -38.43
CA ASN A 82 6.97 5.95 -39.39
C ASN A 82 7.43 4.82 -40.31
N LEU A 83 7.64 3.63 -39.77
CA LEU A 83 7.97 2.44 -40.54
C LEU A 83 6.83 2.10 -41.52
N SER A 84 5.58 2.08 -41.05
CA SER A 84 4.40 1.81 -41.88
C SER A 84 4.30 2.81 -43.04
N ASN A 85 4.39 4.11 -42.75
CA ASN A 85 4.35 5.16 -43.76
C ASN A 85 5.48 5.00 -44.79
N THR A 86 6.69 4.70 -44.34
CA THR A 86 7.85 4.50 -45.23
C THR A 86 7.64 3.31 -46.15
N LEU A 87 7.11 2.19 -45.63
CA LEU A 87 6.83 1.00 -46.44
C LEU A 87 5.73 1.27 -47.47
N ILE A 88 4.66 1.97 -47.08
CA ILE A 88 3.60 2.39 -47.99
C ILE A 88 4.15 3.28 -49.10
N SER A 89 4.94 4.32 -48.76
CA SER A 89 5.54 5.22 -49.75
C SER A 89 6.45 4.47 -50.73
N LYS A 90 7.29 3.55 -50.25
CA LYS A 90 8.15 2.72 -51.10
C LYS A 90 7.33 1.81 -52.01
N PHE A 91 6.27 1.19 -51.50
CA PHE A 91 5.39 0.33 -52.27
C PHE A 91 4.70 1.09 -53.41
N VAL A 92 4.11 2.26 -53.10
CA VAL A 92 3.47 3.14 -54.11
C VAL A 92 4.47 3.57 -55.18
N ALA A 93 5.70 3.95 -54.80
CA ALA A 93 6.74 4.32 -55.76
C ALA A 93 7.10 3.17 -56.72
N ILE A 94 7.14 1.92 -56.24
CA ILE A 94 7.38 0.74 -57.07
C ILE A 94 6.21 0.49 -58.02
N GLN A 95 4.98 0.57 -57.53
CA GLN A 95 3.79 0.38 -58.38
C GLN A 95 3.74 1.41 -59.50
N ASN A 96 3.96 2.70 -59.19
CA ASN A 96 3.95 3.77 -60.17
C ASN A 96 5.05 3.60 -61.24
N ARG A 97 6.23 3.08 -60.88
CA ARG A 97 7.28 2.75 -61.87
C ARG A 97 6.86 1.62 -62.81
N LYS A 98 6.11 0.63 -62.32
CA LYS A 98 5.65 -0.50 -63.14
C LYS A 98 4.49 -0.13 -64.08
N THR A 99 3.65 0.83 -63.71
CA THR A 99 2.52 1.28 -64.54
C THR A 99 2.91 2.35 -65.57
N SER A 100 4.06 3.00 -65.38
CA SER A 100 4.58 4.04 -66.30
C SER A 100 5.55 3.49 -67.37
N SER A 101 5.74 2.17 -67.43
CA SER A 101 6.55 1.43 -68.40
C SER A 101 5.68 0.49 -69.21
#